data_AF-A0A2M7PL44-F1
#
_entry.id   AF-A0A2M7PL44-F1
#
_cell.length_a   1.000
_cell.length_b   1.000
_cell.length_c   1.000
_cell.angle_alpha   90.00
_cell.angle_beta   90.00
_cell.angle_gamma   90.00
#
_symmetry.space_group_name_H-M   'P 1'
#
loop_
_entity.id
_entity.type
_entity.pdbx_description
1 polymer ?
#
loop_
_entity_poly.entity_id
_entity_poly.type
_entity_poly.pdbx_seq_one_letter_code
_entity_poly.pdbx_strand_id
1 'polypeptide(L)'
;MPILGSIIKKAFELRSKPVEKKLSKLNPVIAQQKELIKLLSKAQFTAIGEHYKFSKLLNSPDIERDFKASVAVHDYQAMYKRWWYRALNGETYVT
;
A
#
# COMPACT_ATOMS: atom_id res chain seq x y z
N MET A 1 -39.40 14.83 -14.42
CA MET A 1 -38.33 14.05 -13.75
C MET A 1 -37.02 14.34 -14.44
N PRO A 2 -35.90 14.58 -13.74
CA PRO A 2 -34.67 15.04 -14.39
C PRO A 2 -34.01 13.89 -15.17
N ILE A 3 -34.22 13.87 -16.49
CA ILE A 3 -33.68 12.86 -17.43
C ILE A 3 -32.14 12.89 -17.46
N LEU A 4 -31.54 14.05 -17.24
CA LEU A 4 -30.09 14.21 -17.25
C LEU A 4 -29.40 13.44 -16.10
N GLY A 5 -30.02 13.41 -14.91
CA GLY A 5 -29.48 12.70 -13.75
C GLY A 5 -29.44 11.19 -13.95
N SER A 6 -30.43 10.61 -14.63
CA SER A 6 -30.48 9.16 -14.89
C SER A 6 -29.48 8.72 -15.97
N ILE A 7 -29.15 9.59 -16.93
CA ILE A 7 -28.11 9.34 -17.95
C ILE A 7 -26.71 9.37 -17.31
N ILE A 8 -26.40 10.39 -16.51
CA ILE A 8 -25.11 10.50 -15.80
C ILE A 8 -24.90 9.29 -14.88
N LYS A 9 -25.95 8.88 -14.14
CA LYS A 9 -25.90 7.70 -13.27
C LYS A 9 -25.61 6.41 -14.05
N LYS A 10 -26.30 6.16 -15.17
CA LYS A 10 -26.05 4.98 -16.01
C LYS A 10 -24.65 4.96 -16.61
N ALA A 11 -24.13 6.12 -17.04
CA ALA A 11 -22.77 6.23 -17.55
C ALA A 11 -21.73 5.91 -16.46
N PHE A 12 -21.94 6.41 -15.23
CA PHE A 12 -21.11 6.08 -14.08
C PHE A 12 -21.16 4.60 -13.72
N GLU A 13 -22.36 4.00 -13.63
CA GLU A 13 -22.55 2.57 -13.36
C GLU A 13 -21.90 1.68 -14.42
N LEU A 14 -21.98 2.04 -15.71
CA LEU A 14 -21.29 1.31 -16.78
C LEU A 14 -19.77 1.38 -16.65
N ARG A 15 -19.24 2.51 -16.20
CA ARG A 15 -17.80 2.70 -15.93
C ARG A 15 -17.36 1.94 -14.67
N SER A 16 -18.20 1.85 -13.64
CA SER A 16 -17.85 1.23 -12.35
C SER A 16 -18.08 -0.29 -12.33
N LYS A 17 -19.06 -0.81 -13.10
CA LYS A 17 -19.40 -2.24 -13.19
C LYS A 17 -18.22 -3.19 -13.41
N PRO A 18 -17.22 -2.90 -14.27
CA PRO A 18 -16.06 -3.77 -14.44
C PRO A 18 -15.21 -3.86 -13.16
N VAL A 19 -15.06 -2.76 -12.45
CA VAL A 19 -14.30 -2.68 -11.19
C VAL A 19 -15.05 -3.41 -10.08
N GLU A 20 -16.35 -3.17 -9.93
CA GLU A 20 -17.20 -3.83 -8.93
C GLU A 20 -17.27 -5.35 -9.16
N LYS A 21 -17.39 -5.81 -10.41
CA LYS A 21 -17.33 -7.25 -10.75
C LYS A 21 -15.97 -7.86 -10.49
N LYS A 22 -14.88 -7.10 -10.63
CA LYS A 22 -13.52 -7.56 -10.33
C LYS A 22 -13.31 -7.65 -8.82
N LEU A 23 -13.78 -6.65 -8.06
CA LEU A 23 -13.68 -6.59 -6.60
C LEU A 23 -14.53 -7.66 -5.92
N SER A 24 -15.73 -7.94 -6.41
CA SER A 24 -16.61 -8.99 -5.87
C SER A 24 -16.05 -10.42 -6.01
N LYS A 25 -15.10 -10.64 -6.92
CA LYS A 25 -14.39 -11.92 -7.08
C LYS A 25 -13.07 -11.99 -6.30
N LEU A 26 -12.65 -10.88 -5.71
CA LEU A 26 -11.35 -10.75 -5.07
C LEU A 26 -11.49 -11.12 -3.60
N ASN A 27 -10.70 -12.08 -3.12
CA ASN A 27 -10.57 -12.32 -1.69
C ASN A 27 -9.75 -11.17 -1.08
N PRO A 28 -10.31 -10.34 -0.19
CA PRO A 28 -9.62 -9.15 0.34
C PRO A 28 -8.35 -9.49 1.10
N VAL A 29 -8.33 -10.60 1.85
CA VAL A 29 -7.17 -11.03 2.64
C VAL A 29 -6.00 -11.37 1.72
N ILE A 30 -6.25 -12.19 0.69
CA ILE A 30 -5.23 -12.57 -0.29
C ILE A 30 -4.73 -11.33 -1.05
N ALA A 31 -5.62 -10.37 -1.33
CA ALA A 31 -5.26 -9.11 -1.98
C ALA A 31 -4.29 -8.28 -1.13
N GLN A 32 -4.59 -8.12 0.16
CA GLN A 32 -3.75 -7.36 1.10
C GLN A 32 -2.40 -8.04 1.31
N GLN A 33 -2.36 -9.36 1.44
CA GLN A 33 -1.10 -10.11 1.55
C GLN A 33 -0.21 -9.91 0.32
N LYS A 34 -0.78 -9.94 -0.89
CA LYS A 34 -0.05 -9.66 -2.13
C LYS A 34 0.45 -8.21 -2.19
N GLU A 35 -0.36 -7.26 -1.76
CA GLU A 35 0.05 -5.85 -1.77
C GLU A 35 1.15 -5.59 -0.74
N LEU A 36 1.11 -6.21 0.45
CA LEU A 36 2.19 -6.15 1.43
C LEU A 36 3.52 -6.62 0.84
N ILE A 37 3.53 -7.82 0.22
CA ILE A 37 4.74 -8.38 -0.41
C ILE A 37 5.28 -7.44 -1.49
N LYS A 38 4.40 -6.87 -2.32
CA LYS A 38 4.77 -5.93 -3.38
C LYS A 38 5.39 -4.65 -2.83
N LEU A 39 4.81 -4.07 -1.78
CA LEU A 39 5.33 -2.86 -1.14
C LEU A 39 6.69 -3.12 -0.49
N LEU A 40 6.83 -4.21 0.26
CA LEU A 40 8.11 -4.62 0.86
C LEU A 40 9.19 -4.85 -0.20
N SER A 41 8.85 -5.55 -1.28
CA SER A 41 9.77 -5.82 -2.39
C SER A 41 10.25 -4.54 -3.07
N LYS A 42 9.35 -3.57 -3.26
CA LYS A 42 9.67 -2.28 -3.87
C LYS A 42 10.57 -1.41 -2.99
N ALA A 43 10.33 -1.44 -1.67
CA ALA A 43 11.02 -0.59 -0.71
C ALA A 43 12.25 -1.24 -0.07
N GLN A 44 12.58 -2.50 -0.37
CA GLN A 44 13.62 -3.22 0.38
C GLN A 44 15.03 -2.59 0.33
N PHE A 45 15.30 -1.77 -0.69
CA PHE A 45 16.57 -1.06 -0.87
C PHE A 45 16.47 0.44 -0.53
N THR A 46 15.40 0.86 0.14
CA THR A 46 15.30 2.21 0.70
C THR A 46 15.79 2.21 2.14
N ALA A 47 16.14 3.38 2.69
CA ALA A 47 16.66 3.49 4.05
C ALA A 47 15.69 2.92 5.10
N ILE A 48 14.37 3.10 4.92
CA ILE A 48 13.37 2.47 5.79
C ILE A 48 13.35 0.95 5.62
N GLY A 49 13.50 0.46 4.39
CA GLY A 49 13.50 -0.97 4.09
C GLY A 49 14.73 -1.71 4.63
N GLU A 50 15.90 -1.08 4.56
CA GLU A 50 17.12 -1.60 5.19
C GLU A 50 16.99 -1.60 6.72
N HIS A 51 16.50 -0.51 7.31
CA HIS A 51 16.31 -0.39 8.76
C HIS A 51 15.40 -1.49 9.32
N TYR A 52 14.27 -1.74 8.66
CA TYR A 52 13.32 -2.79 9.05
C TYR A 52 13.60 -4.16 8.43
N LYS A 53 14.69 -4.30 7.67
CA LYS A 53 15.14 -5.56 7.06
C LYS A 53 14.07 -6.20 6.16
N PHE A 54 13.46 -5.42 5.28
CA PHE A 54 12.39 -5.89 4.38
C PHE A 54 12.83 -7.09 3.52
N SER A 55 14.07 -7.15 3.05
CA SER A 55 14.60 -8.34 2.35
C SER A 55 14.57 -9.60 3.22
N LYS A 56 14.79 -9.50 4.53
CA LYS A 56 14.65 -10.63 5.45
C LYS A 56 13.18 -11.01 5.63
N LEU A 57 12.30 -10.02 5.77
CA LEU A 57 10.86 -10.25 5.92
C LEU A 57 10.26 -10.97 4.71
N LEU A 58 10.71 -10.65 3.49
CA LEU A 58 10.26 -11.31 2.26
C LEU A 58 10.60 -12.81 2.21
N ASN A 59 11.56 -13.26 3.01
CA ASN A 59 11.94 -14.68 3.15
C ASN A 59 11.26 -15.36 4.36
N SER A 60 10.37 -14.67 5.08
CA SER A 60 9.67 -15.24 6.23
C SER A 60 8.59 -16.24 5.79
N PRO A 61 8.40 -17.35 6.52
CA PRO A 61 7.26 -18.24 6.33
C PRO A 61 5.91 -17.56 6.63
N ASP A 62 5.90 -16.52 7.46
CA ASP A 62 4.70 -15.73 7.80
C ASP A 62 5.05 -14.24 7.78
N ILE A 63 5.00 -13.66 6.58
CA ILE A 63 5.36 -12.27 6.31
C ILE A 63 4.47 -11.30 7.08
N GLU A 64 3.16 -11.57 7.18
CA GLU A 64 2.20 -10.69 7.86
C GLU A 64 2.52 -10.57 9.35
N ARG A 65 2.70 -11.71 10.03
CA ARG A 65 3.05 -11.75 11.44
C ARG A 65 4.39 -11.07 11.70
N ASP A 66 5.41 -11.41 10.93
CA ASP A 66 6.76 -10.90 11.15
C ASP A 66 6.88 -9.41 10.80
N PHE A 67 6.15 -8.92 9.79
CA PHE A 67 6.03 -7.50 9.49
C PHE A 67 5.41 -6.74 10.67
N LYS A 68 4.28 -7.25 11.21
CA LYS A 68 3.61 -6.64 12.36
C LYS A 68 4.49 -6.59 13.62
N ALA A 69 5.35 -7.58 13.81
CA ALA A 69 6.26 -7.63 14.94
C ALA A 69 7.52 -6.75 14.76
N SER A 70 7.95 -6.50 13.53
CA SER A 70 9.21 -5.80 13.22
C SER A 70 9.04 -4.32 12.88
N VAL A 71 7.95 -3.95 12.21
CA VAL A 71 7.72 -2.59 11.72
C VAL A 71 6.86 -1.82 12.71
N ALA A 72 7.43 -0.77 13.28
CA ALA A 72 6.71 0.09 14.22
C ALA A 72 5.61 0.87 13.48
N VAL A 73 4.47 1.06 14.16
CA VAL A 73 3.47 2.02 13.70
C VAL A 73 4.03 3.42 13.92
N HIS A 74 4.10 4.22 12.87
CA HIS A 74 4.60 5.58 12.93
C HIS A 74 3.46 6.58 12.84
N ASP A 75 3.51 7.60 13.69
CA ASP A 75 2.77 8.82 13.48
C ASP A 75 3.52 9.75 12.51
N TYR A 76 2.89 10.88 12.17
CA TYR A 76 3.46 11.87 11.29
C TYR A 76 4.81 12.41 11.78
N GLN A 77 4.93 12.71 13.08
CA GLN A 77 6.13 13.30 13.66
C GLN A 77 7.30 12.32 13.63
N ALA A 78 7.05 11.04 13.93
CA ALA A 78 8.03 9.97 13.84
C ALA A 78 8.49 9.75 12.40
N MET A 79 7.55 9.74 11.44
CA MET A 79 7.90 9.63 10.01
C MET A 79 8.74 10.82 9.54
N TYR A 80 8.33 12.05 9.90
CA TYR A 80 9.04 13.26 9.51
C TYR A 80 10.47 13.29 10.05
N LYS A 81 10.61 13.09 11.36
CA LYS A 81 11.91 13.19 12.05
C LYS A 81 12.90 12.09 11.63
N ARG A 82 12.42 10.88 11.35
CA ARG A 82 13.29 9.74 11.01
C ARG A 82 13.56 9.62 9.52
N TRP A 83 12.57 9.95 8.68
CA TRP A 83 12.60 9.61 7.27
C TRP A 83 12.37 10.83 6.39
N TRP A 84 11.20 11.45 6.42
CA TRP A 84 10.84 12.43 5.38
C TRP A 84 11.70 13.69 5.37
N TYR A 85 12.23 14.15 6.51
CA TYR A 85 13.18 15.27 6.54
C TYR A 85 14.42 15.01 5.68
N ARG A 86 14.91 13.76 5.61
CA ARG A 86 16.04 13.37 4.76
C ARG A 86 15.70 13.50 3.28
N ALA A 87 14.53 12.99 2.89
CA ALA A 87 14.04 13.10 1.51
C ALA A 87 13.82 14.57 1.10
N LEU A 88 13.31 15.41 2.00
CA LEU A 88 13.14 16.85 1.77
C LEU A 88 14.49 17.57 1.55
N ASN A 89 15.57 17.07 2.16
CA ASN A 89 16.92 17.60 1.95
C ASN A 89 17.65 17.00 0.74
N GLY A 90 16.94 16.25 -0.11
CA GLY A 90 17.48 15.72 -1.37
C GLY A 90 18.12 14.33 -1.26
N GLU A 91 18.05 13.67 -0.11
CA GLU A 91 18.49 12.27 -0.01
C GLU A 91 17.53 11.36 -0.79
N THR A 92 18.07 10.53 -1.67
CA THR A 92 17.29 9.60 -2.50
C THR A 92 17.04 8.29 -1.76
N TYR A 93 16.00 7.55 -2.17
CA TYR A 93 15.69 6.21 -1.64
C TYR A 93 15.53 6.15 -0.11
N VAL A 94 14.86 7.14 0.50
CA VAL A 94 14.65 7.13 1.95
C VAL A 94 13.49 6.24 2.39
N THR A 95 12.34 6.33 1.70
CA THR A 95 11.12 5.54 2.00
C THR A 95 10.71 4.70 0.82
#